data_AF-A0A259IA18-F1
#
_entry.id   AF-A0A259IA18-F1
#
_cell.length_a   1.000
_cell.length_b   1.000
_cell.length_c   1.000
_cell.angle_alpha   90.00
_cell.angle_beta   90.00
_cell.angle_gamma   90.00
#
_symmetry.space_group_name_H-M   'P 1'
#
loop_
_entity.id
_entity.type
_entity.pdbx_description
1 polymer ?
#
loop_
_entity_poly.entity_id
_entity_poly.type
_entity_poly.pdbx_seq_one_letter_code
_entity_poly.pdbx_strand_id
1 'polypeptide(L)' 'NYRGNISEGESVTAETFIPEPPTGARFDRRVDFRNAAGKVIVSAKTTWAIIDRASGHILRVPKDVAAPFLP' A
#
# COMPACT_ATOMS: atom_id res chain seq x y z
N ASN A 1 -4.05 -2.56 11.40
CA ASN A 1 -4.96 -1.86 12.34
C ASN A 1 -6.37 -2.32 12.04
N TYR A 2 -7.02 -3.00 12.98
CA TYR A 2 -8.31 -3.66 12.77
C TYR A 2 -9.32 -3.10 13.78
N ARG A 3 -10.43 -2.54 13.28
CA ARG A 3 -11.37 -1.68 14.05
C ARG A 3 -12.84 -2.06 13.87
N GLY A 4 -13.12 -3.10 13.10
CA GLY A 4 -14.48 -3.57 12.82
C GLY A 4 -14.49 -4.74 11.84
N ASN A 5 -15.62 -5.44 11.83
CA ASN A 5 -15.87 -6.62 11.00
C ASN A 5 -16.84 -6.27 9.86
N ILE A 6 -16.97 -7.18 8.90
CA ILE A 6 -18.13 -7.29 8.02
C ILE A 6 -18.78 -8.66 8.19
N SER A 7 -20.06 -8.77 7.86
CA SER A 7 -20.83 -10.02 7.87
C SER A 7 -20.88 -10.66 6.47
N GLU A 8 -21.40 -11.89 6.40
CA GLU A 8 -21.67 -12.54 5.12
C GLU A 8 -22.63 -11.69 4.27
N GLY A 9 -22.31 -11.54 2.98
CA GLY A 9 -23.07 -10.71 2.05
C GLY A 9 -22.73 -9.21 2.09
N GLU A 10 -21.99 -8.73 3.10
CA GLU A 10 -21.51 -7.36 3.13
C GLU A 10 -20.26 -7.17 2.25
N SER A 11 -20.01 -5.92 1.86
CA SER A 11 -18.87 -5.54 1.03
C SER A 11 -18.17 -4.30 1.58
N VAL A 12 -16.93 -4.12 1.15
CA VAL A 12 -16.10 -2.96 1.47
C VAL A 12 -15.50 -2.38 0.21
N THR A 13 -15.20 -1.09 0.24
CA THR A 13 -14.34 -0.46 -0.76
C THR A 13 -12.90 -0.46 -0.23
N ALA A 14 -11.98 -1.02 -1.01
CA ALA A 14 -10.56 -1.00 -0.71
C ALA A 14 -9.86 0.08 -1.53
N GLU A 15 -9.17 1.01 -0.87
CA GLU A 15 -8.32 2.00 -1.50
C GLU A 15 -6.86 1.66 -1.24
N THR A 16 -6.09 1.45 -2.31
CA THR A 16 -4.65 1.19 -2.23
C THR A 16 -3.90 2.45 -2.66
N PHE A 17 -2.99 2.93 -1.80
CA PHE A 17 -2.24 4.15 -2.03
C PHE A 17 -0.86 4.11 -1.39
N ILE A 18 0.02 4.99 -1.85
CA ILE A 18 1.33 5.25 -1.26
C ILE A 18 1.22 6.58 -0.50
N PRO A 19 1.33 6.59 0.84
CA PRO A 19 1.11 7.81 1.63
C PRO A 19 2.28 8.80 1.53
N GLU A 20 3.49 8.30 1.22
CA GLU A 20 4.71 9.09 1.08
C GLU A 20 5.47 8.59 -0.15
N PRO A 21 6.01 9.48 -1.00
CA PRO A 21 6.73 9.08 -2.21
C PRO A 21 7.87 8.09 -1.89
N PRO A 22 8.21 7.16 -2.80
CA PRO A 22 9.29 6.21 -2.56
C PRO A 22 10.63 6.90 -2.28
N THR A 23 11.33 6.48 -1.21
CA THR A 23 12.64 7.02 -0.85
C THR A 23 13.69 5.91 -0.71
N GLY A 24 14.85 6.09 -1.35
CA GLY A 24 15.92 5.10 -1.30
C GLY A 24 15.47 3.75 -1.86
N ALA A 25 15.60 2.68 -1.08
CA ALA A 25 15.38 1.29 -1.51
C ALA A 25 14.02 0.69 -1.09
N ARG A 26 13.21 1.44 -0.35
CA ARG A 26 11.94 0.96 0.20
C ARG A 26 10.86 2.03 0.10
N PHE A 27 9.61 1.60 0.16
CA PHE A 27 8.47 2.51 0.28
C PHE A 27 7.32 1.80 1.01
N ASP A 28 6.45 2.59 1.61
CA ASP A 28 5.25 2.05 2.24
C ASP A 28 4.07 2.09 1.27
N ARG A 29 3.31 1.00 1.23
CA ARG A 29 2.01 0.93 0.58
C ARG A 29 0.95 0.67 1.63
N ARG A 30 -0.14 1.44 1.57
CA ARG A 30 -1.28 1.32 2.47
C ARG A 30 -2.50 0.84 1.71
N VAL A 31 -3.33 0.04 2.40
CA VAL A 31 -4.67 -0.32 1.96
C VAL A 31 -5.65 0.01 3.07
N ASP A 32 -6.65 0.83 2.77
CA ASP A 32 -7.74 1.15 3.67
C ASP A 32 -9.05 0.53 3.15
N PHE A 33 -9.71 -0.23 4.02
CA PHE A 33 -11.01 -0.84 3.75
C PHE A 33 -12.10 -0.03 4.45
N ARG A 34 -13.03 0.51 3.66
CA ARG A 34 -14.17 1.30 4.15
C ARG A 34 -15.47 0.51 4.00
N ASN A 35 -16.28 0.51 5.04
CA ASN A 35 -17.62 -0.07 5.00
C ASN A 35 -18.60 0.84 4.25
N ALA A 36 -19.87 0.41 4.13
CA ALA A 36 -20.92 1.17 3.44
C ALA A 36 -21.18 2.56 4.04
N ALA A 37 -20.87 2.78 5.33
CA ALA A 37 -20.97 4.08 5.99
C ALA A 37 -19.71 4.96 5.79
N GLY A 38 -18.75 4.53 4.98
CA GLY A 38 -17.50 5.25 4.72
C GLY A 38 -16.46 5.13 5.83
N LYS A 39 -16.73 4.40 6.92
CA LYS A 39 -15.80 4.22 8.04
C LYS A 39 -14.68 3.26 7.64
N VAL A 40 -13.42 3.66 7.86
CA VAL A 40 -12.28 2.74 7.76
C VAL A 40 -12.34 1.71 8.90
N ILE A 41 -12.59 0.45 8.55
CA ILE A 41 -12.69 -0.66 9.51
C ILE A 41 -11.40 -1.48 9.58
N VAL A 42 -10.62 -1.50 8.50
CA VAL A 42 -9.28 -2.12 8.47
C VAL A 42 -8.34 -1.23 7.71
N SER A 43 -7.13 -1.08 8.25
CA SER A 43 -6.02 -0.43 7.56
C SER A 43 -4.77 -1.29 7.67
N ALA A 44 -4.18 -1.60 6.51
CA ALA A 44 -2.95 -2.38 6.38
C ALA A 44 -1.83 -1.50 5.83
N LYS A 45 -0.68 -1.49 6.50
CA LYS A 45 0.55 -0.84 6.05
C LYS A 45 1.58 -1.92 5.78
N THR A 46 2.15 -1.92 4.59
CA THR A 46 3.19 -2.87 4.16
C THR A 46 4.38 -2.10 3.62
N THR A 47 5.58 -2.55 3.98
CA THR A 47 6.83 -1.99 3.45
C THR A 47 7.31 -2.85 2.28
N TRP A 48 7.54 -2.21 1.15
CA TRP A 48 7.94 -2.83 -0.10
C TRP A 48 9.39 -2.50 -0.44
N ALA A 49 10.05 -3.44 -1.10
CA ALA A 49 11.39 -3.32 -1.66
C ALA A 49 11.37 -3.92 -3.06
N ILE A 50 12.18 -3.36 -3.97
CA ILE A 50 12.36 -3.91 -5.31
C ILE A 50 13.64 -4.74 -5.31
N ILE A 51 13.55 -5.96 -5.81
CA ILE A 51 14.66 -6.89 -5.88
C ILE A 51 15.11 -7.01 -7.33
N ASP A 52 16.41 -6.84 -7.56
CA ASP A 52 17.01 -7.19 -8.85
C ASP A 52 16.88 -8.69 -9.06
N ARG A 53 16.28 -9.09 -10.19
CA ARG A 53 15.95 -10.50 -10.43
C ARG A 53 17.18 -11.39 -10.59
N ALA A 54 18.25 -10.86 -11.18
CA ALA A 54 19.44 -11.66 -11.48
C ALA A 54 20.29 -11.90 -10.22
N SER A 55 20.49 -10.85 -9.42
CA SER A 55 21.37 -10.88 -8.25
C SER A 55 20.64 -11.17 -6.93
N GLY A 56 19.33 -10.98 -6.87
CA GLY A 56 18.54 -11.11 -5.64
C GLY A 56 18.77 -9.98 -4.63
N HIS A 57 19.58 -8.97 -4.98
CA HIS A 57 19.83 -7.82 -4.11
C HIS A 57 18.71 -6.79 -4.19
N ILE A 58 18.55 -6.05 -3.10
CA ILE A 58 17.66 -4.90 -3.05
C ILE A 58 18.18 -3.77 -3.93
N LEU A 59 17.29 -3.17 -4.72
CA LEU A 59 17.56 -1.99 -5.53
C LEU A 59 17.06 -0.72 -4.85
N ARG A 60 17.69 0.40 -5.19
CA ARG A 60 17.03 1.70 -5.07
C ARG A 60 15.75 1.65 -5.91
N VAL A 61 14.65 2.21 -5.41
CA VAL A 61 13.40 2.30 -6.18
C VAL A 61 13.68 3.00 -7.51
N PRO A 62 13.42 2.35 -8.66
CA PRO A 62 13.65 2.93 -9.97
C PRO A 62 12.88 4.25 -10.16
N LYS A 63 13.47 5.18 -10.92
CA LYS A 63 12.91 6.53 -11.09
C LYS A 63 11.55 6.52 -11.78
N ASP A 64 11.39 5.67 -12.79
CA ASP A 64 10.15 5.45 -13.53
C ASP A 64 9.03 4.86 -12.65
N VAL A 65 9.38 4.00 -11.69
CA VAL A 65 8.44 3.48 -10.69
C VAL A 65 8.02 4.57 -9.70
N ALA A 66 8.95 5.44 -9.29
CA ALA A 66 8.67 6.53 -8.36
C ALA A 66 7.93 7.71 -9.02
N ALA A 67 8.14 7.95 -10.31
CA ALA A 67 7.66 9.14 -11.03
C ALA A 67 6.16 9.44 -10.86
N PRO A 68 5.23 8.47 -10.88
CA PRO A 68 3.80 8.73 -10.68
C PRO A 68 3.42 9.24 -9.29
N PHE A 69 4.34 9.16 -8.32
CA PHE A 69 4.09 9.46 -6.90
C PHE A 69 4.90 10.66 -6.40
N LEU A 70 5.67 11.31 -7.27
CA LEU A 70 6.39 12.56 -6.95
C LEU A 70 5.45 13.77 -7.12
N PRO A 71 5.69 14.89 -6.40
CA PRO A 71 4.93 16.13 -6.56
C PRO A 71 4.98 16.73 -7.96
#